data_AF-A0A950NRN7-F1
#
_entry.id   AF-A0A950NRN7-F1
#
_cell.length_a   1.000
_cell.length_b   1.000
_cell.length_c   1.000
_cell.angle_alpha   90.00
_cell.angle_beta   90.00
_cell.angle_gamma   90.00
#
_symmetry.space_group_name_H-M   'P 1'
#
loop_
_entity.id
_entity.type
_entity.pdbx_description
1 polymer ?
#
loop_
_entity_poly.entity_id
_entity_poly.type
_entity_poly.pdbx_seq_one_letter_code
_entity_poly.pdbx_strand_id
1 'polypeptide(L)'
;MPVDEVVAVVRRWVDDHVPVSWREAAAEGGAAAIRRVRSRADYEAWYPAFGDSGLVAPTWPAEYGGLDLTPPVARAVETELMPFNLGRLNPLGLNLAAPALFAHGTEDQRRRFLPPIVRNEEVWCQLF
;
A
#
# COMPACT_ATOMS: atom_id res chain seq x y z
N MET A 1 -8.34 10.25 -14.66
CA MET A 1 -8.44 9.01 -15.45
C MET A 1 -9.78 8.33 -15.15
N PRO A 2 -10.45 7.70 -16.12
CA PRO A 2 -11.60 6.85 -15.87
C PRO A 2 -11.25 5.71 -14.90
N VAL A 3 -12.22 5.28 -14.06
CA VAL A 3 -12.01 4.21 -13.06
C VAL A 3 -11.53 2.91 -13.71
N ASP A 4 -12.11 2.54 -14.85
CA ASP A 4 -11.78 1.28 -15.55
C ASP A 4 -10.33 1.24 -16.04
N GLU A 5 -9.78 2.39 -16.44
CA GLU A 5 -8.38 2.48 -16.86
C GLU A 5 -7.43 2.26 -15.67
N VAL A 6 -7.75 2.86 -14.51
CA VAL A 6 -6.97 2.66 -13.28
C VAL A 6 -7.04 1.22 -12.82
N VAL A 7 -8.22 0.60 -12.86
CA VAL A 7 -8.40 -0.82 -12.53
C VAL A 7 -7.54 -1.71 -13.45
N ALA A 8 -7.52 -1.43 -14.76
CA ALA A 8 -6.70 -2.20 -15.70
C ALA A 8 -5.18 -2.05 -15.41
N VAL A 9 -4.73 -0.85 -15.02
CA VAL A 9 -3.35 -0.62 -14.59
C VAL A 9 -3.02 -1.41 -13.32
N VAL A 10 -3.92 -1.40 -12.33
CA VAL A 10 -3.73 -2.15 -11.06
C VAL A 10 -3.66 -3.65 -11.31
N ARG A 11 -4.53 -4.20 -12.17
CA ARG A 11 -4.49 -5.63 -12.53
C ARG A 11 -3.15 -6.03 -13.16
N ARG A 12 -2.65 -5.21 -14.09
CA ARG A 12 -1.33 -5.43 -14.70
C ARG A 12 -0.22 -5.38 -13.65
N TRP A 13 -0.26 -4.39 -12.76
CA TRP A 13 0.70 -4.29 -11.68
C TRP A 13 0.69 -5.53 -10.78
N VAL A 14 -0.50 -6.05 -10.46
CA VAL A 14 -0.68 -7.30 -9.69
C VAL A 14 -0.03 -8.47 -10.42
N ASP A 15 -0.27 -8.62 -11.72
CA ASP A 15 0.31 -9.71 -12.51
C ASP A 15 1.84 -9.65 -12.57
N ASP A 16 2.39 -8.44 -12.69
CA ASP A 16 3.83 -8.18 -12.82
C ASP A 16 4.57 -8.29 -11.48
N HIS A 17 3.95 -7.88 -10.36
CA HIS A 17 4.65 -7.68 -9.09
C HIS A 17 4.19 -8.61 -7.97
N VAL A 18 2.95 -9.11 -7.97
CA VAL A 18 2.48 -10.02 -6.92
C VAL A 18 2.89 -11.46 -7.29
N PRO A 19 3.66 -12.16 -6.42
CA PRO A 19 4.12 -13.52 -6.68
C PRO A 19 2.99 -14.46 -7.10
N VAL A 20 3.24 -15.28 -8.13
CA VAL A 20 2.27 -16.24 -8.69
C VAL A 20 1.65 -17.10 -7.59
N SER A 21 2.48 -17.63 -6.68
CA SER A 21 2.02 -18.48 -5.57
C SER A 21 1.01 -17.77 -4.65
N TRP A 22 1.13 -16.46 -4.46
CA TRP A 22 0.18 -15.68 -3.66
C TRP A 22 -1.12 -15.44 -4.41
N ARG A 23 -1.05 -15.20 -5.73
CA ARG A 23 -2.23 -15.03 -6.60
C ARG A 23 -3.03 -16.33 -6.73
N GLU A 24 -2.36 -17.46 -6.91
CA GLU A 24 -2.99 -18.79 -6.92
C GLU A 24 -3.64 -19.10 -5.57
N ALA A 25 -2.92 -18.90 -4.46
CA ALA A 25 -3.49 -19.10 -3.13
C ALA A 25 -4.69 -18.18 -2.85
N ALA A 26 -4.66 -16.94 -3.33
CA ALA A 26 -5.79 -16.02 -3.24
C ALA A 26 -7.03 -16.57 -3.96
N ALA A 27 -6.85 -17.12 -5.17
CA ALA A 27 -7.92 -17.69 -5.97
C ALA A 27 -8.52 -18.99 -5.38
N GLU A 28 -7.68 -19.84 -4.78
CA GLU A 28 -8.09 -21.15 -4.27
C GLU A 28 -8.72 -21.12 -2.87
N GLY A 29 -8.25 -20.23 -1.98
CA GLY A 29 -8.64 -20.27 -0.57
C GLY A 29 -8.48 -18.95 0.19
N GLY A 30 -8.33 -17.82 -0.54
CA GLY A 30 -8.26 -16.48 0.02
C GLY A 30 -7.18 -16.30 1.09
N ALA A 31 -7.46 -15.46 2.09
CA ALA A 31 -6.49 -15.07 3.10
C ALA A 31 -5.93 -16.23 3.96
N ALA A 32 -6.65 -17.35 4.07
CA ALA A 32 -6.17 -18.53 4.79
C ALA A 32 -5.12 -19.30 3.98
N ALA A 33 -5.35 -19.48 2.67
CA ALA A 33 -4.40 -20.11 1.77
C ALA A 33 -3.15 -19.24 1.58
N ILE A 34 -3.30 -17.92 1.41
CA ILE A 34 -2.17 -16.98 1.31
C ILE A 34 -1.24 -17.11 2.52
N ARG A 35 -1.79 -17.20 3.73
CA ARG A 35 -0.99 -17.36 4.96
C ARG A 35 -0.14 -18.64 5.01
N ARG A 36 -0.47 -19.65 4.21
CA ARG A 36 0.32 -20.90 4.11
C ARG A 36 1.51 -20.76 3.16
N VAL A 37 1.42 -19.88 2.17
CA VAL A 37 2.45 -19.70 1.11
C VAL A 37 3.25 -18.40 1.25
N ARG A 38 2.86 -17.53 2.18
CA ARG A 38 3.48 -16.23 2.41
C ARG A 38 3.84 -16.06 3.87
N SER A 39 5.12 -16.25 4.19
CA SER A 39 5.60 -15.95 5.53
C SER A 39 5.66 -14.43 5.76
N ARG A 40 5.83 -14.04 7.03
CA ARG A 40 6.06 -12.64 7.39
C ARG A 40 7.33 -12.09 6.72
N ALA A 41 8.41 -12.87 6.72
CA ALA A 41 9.69 -12.47 6.13
C ALA A 41 9.58 -12.29 4.61
N ASP A 42 8.85 -13.17 3.91
CA ASP A 42 8.60 -13.02 2.47
C ASP A 42 7.82 -11.72 2.18
N TYR A 43 6.84 -11.41 3.02
CA TYR A 43 6.04 -10.21 2.86
C TYR A 43 6.86 -8.94 3.15
N GLU A 44 7.68 -8.93 4.21
CA GLU A 44 8.60 -7.83 4.52
C GLU A 44 9.62 -7.60 3.40
N ALA A 45 10.16 -8.67 2.80
CA ALA A 45 11.10 -8.56 1.67
C ALA A 45 10.43 -8.05 0.39
N TRP A 46 9.15 -8.35 0.18
CA TRP A 46 8.38 -7.90 -0.98
C TRP A 46 7.76 -6.51 -0.82
N TYR A 47 7.49 -6.08 0.42
CA TYR A 47 6.79 -4.83 0.72
C TYR A 47 7.35 -3.58 0.04
N PRO A 48 8.68 -3.42 -0.19
CA PRO A 48 9.20 -2.28 -0.94
C PRO A 48 8.53 -2.10 -2.30
N ALA A 49 8.23 -3.18 -3.04
CA ALA A 49 7.52 -3.10 -4.30
C ALA A 49 6.10 -2.51 -4.13
N PHE A 50 5.41 -2.85 -3.04
CA PHE A 50 4.09 -2.29 -2.72
C PHE A 50 4.19 -0.82 -2.28
N GLY A 51 5.20 -0.49 -1.46
CA GLY A 51 5.50 0.89 -1.06
C GLY A 51 5.78 1.79 -2.26
N ASP A 52 6.56 1.32 -3.22
CA ASP A 52 6.95 2.05 -4.43
C ASP A 52 5.81 2.21 -5.44
N SER A 53 4.80 1.34 -5.39
CA SER A 53 3.66 1.38 -6.32
C SER A 53 2.69 2.55 -6.09
N GLY A 54 2.76 3.19 -4.91
CA GLY A 54 1.77 4.18 -4.46
C GLY A 54 0.42 3.60 -4.04
N LEU A 55 0.20 2.30 -4.18
CA LEU A 55 -1.06 1.61 -3.85
C LEU A 55 -1.26 1.41 -2.33
N VAL A 56 -0.23 1.62 -1.51
CA VAL A 56 -0.35 1.64 -0.03
C VAL A 56 -1.20 2.82 0.45
N ALA A 57 -1.07 3.98 -0.21
CA ALA A 57 -1.74 5.23 0.11
C ALA A 57 -2.22 5.95 -1.17
N PRO A 58 -3.14 5.34 -1.95
CA PRO A 58 -3.46 5.78 -3.31
C PRO A 58 -4.01 7.20 -3.40
N THR A 59 -4.62 7.71 -2.33
CA THR A 59 -5.20 9.07 -2.26
C THR A 59 -4.20 10.15 -1.87
N TRP A 60 -2.98 9.79 -1.47
CA TRP A 60 -1.97 10.79 -1.13
C TRP A 60 -1.39 11.41 -2.40
N PRO A 61 -0.89 12.66 -2.33
CA PRO A 61 -0.12 13.25 -3.41
C PRO A 61 1.05 12.37 -3.83
N ALA A 62 1.33 12.34 -5.14
CA ALA A 62 2.39 11.50 -5.71
C ALA A 62 3.78 11.79 -5.10
N GLU A 63 4.05 13.06 -4.79
CA GLU A 63 5.31 13.48 -4.16
C GLU A 63 5.53 12.93 -2.74
N TYR A 64 4.48 12.41 -2.10
CA TYR A 64 4.55 11.78 -0.79
C TYR A 64 4.40 10.25 -0.84
N GLY A 65 4.46 9.67 -2.04
CA GLY A 65 4.37 8.22 -2.25
C GLY A 65 2.96 7.69 -2.47
N GLY A 66 1.98 8.54 -2.82
CA GLY A 66 0.66 8.11 -3.28
C GLY A 66 0.51 8.16 -4.79
N LEU A 67 -0.74 8.20 -5.26
CA LEU A 67 -1.12 8.26 -6.67
C LEU A 67 -2.07 9.42 -6.99
N ASP A 68 -2.36 10.28 -6.01
CA ASP A 68 -3.29 11.40 -6.10
C ASP A 68 -4.69 11.00 -6.63
N LEU A 69 -5.13 9.78 -6.27
CA LEU A 69 -6.43 9.26 -6.70
C LEU A 69 -7.56 9.86 -5.88
N THR A 70 -8.68 10.11 -6.54
CA THR A 70 -9.91 10.50 -5.84
C THR A 70 -10.43 9.32 -5.00
N PRO A 71 -11.17 9.58 -3.90
CA PRO A 71 -11.67 8.51 -3.03
C PRO A 71 -12.49 7.41 -3.75
N PRO A 72 -13.37 7.71 -4.73
CA PRO A 72 -14.08 6.68 -5.49
C PRO A 72 -13.15 5.77 -6.30
N VAL A 73 -12.10 6.34 -6.91
CA VAL A 73 -11.12 5.58 -7.70
C VAL A 73 -10.26 4.72 -6.77
N ALA A 74 -9.78 5.29 -5.67
CA ALA A 74 -9.03 4.55 -4.65
C ALA A 74 -9.84 3.37 -4.08
N ARG A 75 -11.16 3.52 -3.92
CA ARG A 75 -12.03 2.43 -3.48
C ARG A 75 -12.13 1.28 -4.49
N ALA A 76 -12.13 1.59 -5.78
CA ALA A 76 -12.05 0.58 -6.83
C ALA A 76 -10.71 -0.16 -6.78
N VAL A 77 -9.60 0.57 -6.61
CA VAL A 77 -8.26 -0.01 -6.41
C VAL A 77 -8.21 -0.94 -5.19
N GLU A 78 -8.74 -0.52 -4.04
CA GLU A 78 -8.81 -1.36 -2.83
C GLU A 78 -9.58 -2.66 -3.08
N THR A 79 -10.66 -2.59 -3.86
CA THR A 79 -11.50 -3.75 -4.20
C THR A 79 -10.72 -4.75 -5.06
N GLU A 80 -9.94 -4.27 -6.03
CA GLU A 80 -9.09 -5.10 -6.88
C GLU A 80 -7.94 -5.75 -6.09
N LEU A 81 -7.38 -5.06 -5.08
CA LEU A 81 -6.28 -5.59 -4.27
C LEU A 81 -6.73 -6.50 -3.11
N MET A 82 -8.00 -6.40 -2.68
CA MET A 82 -8.55 -7.12 -1.53
C MET A 82 -8.28 -8.63 -1.55
N PRO A 83 -8.43 -9.37 -2.69
CA PRO A 83 -8.20 -10.82 -2.72
C PRO A 83 -6.78 -11.24 -2.31
N PHE A 84 -5.78 -10.40 -2.60
CA PHE A 84 -4.36 -10.69 -2.37
C PHE A 84 -3.89 -10.40 -0.94
N ASN A 85 -4.78 -9.85 -0.10
CA ASN A 85 -4.53 -9.60 1.32
C ASN A 85 -3.24 -8.80 1.56
N LEU A 86 -3.00 -7.74 0.78
CA LEU A 86 -1.79 -6.91 0.85
C LEU A 86 -1.89 -5.91 2.01
N GLY A 87 -1.63 -6.38 3.23
CA GLY A 87 -1.70 -5.56 4.44
C GLY A 87 -0.60 -4.50 4.53
N ARG A 88 -0.88 -3.36 5.19
CA ARG A 88 0.11 -2.29 5.41
C ARG A 88 0.99 -2.61 6.62
N LEU A 89 2.31 -2.50 6.47
CA LEU A 89 3.27 -2.86 7.53
C LEU A 89 3.55 -1.73 8.53
N ASN A 90 3.21 -0.49 8.18
CA ASN A 90 3.43 0.68 9.05
C ASN A 90 2.14 1.38 9.49
N PRO A 91 1.21 0.70 10.21
CA PRO A 91 -0.10 1.25 10.52
C PRO A 91 -0.03 2.50 11.41
N LEU A 92 0.95 2.62 12.31
CA LEU A 92 1.10 3.81 13.15
C LEU A 92 1.64 5.01 12.35
N GLY A 93 2.64 4.79 11.48
CA GLY A 93 3.12 5.82 10.57
C GLY A 93 2.00 6.33 9.66
N LEU A 94 1.25 5.41 9.05
CA LEU A 94 0.19 5.73 8.10
C LEU A 94 -1.06 6.35 8.72
N ASN A 95 -1.51 5.85 9.88
CA ASN A 95 -2.80 6.25 10.46
C ASN A 95 -2.68 7.30 11.57
N LEU A 96 -1.48 7.57 12.10
CA LEU A 96 -1.26 8.57 13.15
C LEU A 96 -0.26 9.64 12.74
N ALA A 97 0.97 9.26 12.39
CA ALA A 97 2.03 10.22 12.10
C ALA A 97 1.72 11.02 10.82
N ALA A 98 1.30 10.34 9.76
CA ALA A 98 1.01 10.99 8.49
C ALA A 98 -0.15 12.01 8.56
N PRO A 99 -1.31 11.71 9.17
CA PRO A 99 -2.34 12.73 9.38
C PRO A 99 -1.86 13.97 10.13
N ALA A 100 -1.02 13.79 11.16
CA ALA A 100 -0.42 14.92 11.88
C ALA A 100 0.52 15.75 11.00
N LEU A 101 1.35 15.08 10.17
CA LEU A 101 2.23 15.74 9.19
C LEU A 101 1.46 16.48 8.10
N PHE A 102 0.35 15.92 7.62
CA PHE A 102 -0.53 16.60 6.67
C PHE A 102 -1.22 17.82 7.28
N ALA A 103 -1.68 17.71 8.53
CA ALA A 103 -2.39 18.80 9.20
C ALA A 103 -1.48 19.92 9.71
N HIS A 104 -0.27 19.58 10.18
CA HIS A 104 0.57 20.50 10.96
C HIS A 104 2.04 20.52 10.54
N GLY A 105 2.47 19.57 9.71
CA GLY A 105 3.86 19.49 9.29
C GLY A 105 4.25 20.64 8.35
N THR A 106 5.53 20.98 8.33
CA THR A 106 6.11 21.78 7.25
C THR A 106 6.24 20.95 5.98
N GLU A 107 6.46 21.61 4.85
CA GLU A 107 6.71 20.91 3.58
C GLU A 107 7.94 20.00 3.66
N ASP A 108 9.01 20.48 4.28
CA ASP A 108 10.25 19.70 4.48
C ASP A 108 9.99 18.45 5.34
N GLN A 109 9.17 18.58 6.39
CA GLN A 109 8.78 17.44 7.23
C GLN A 109 7.96 16.42 6.43
N ARG A 110 6.98 16.87 5.64
CA ARG A 110 6.19 15.98 4.79
C ARG A 110 7.06 15.21 3.79
N ARG A 111 7.94 15.91 3.07
CA ARG A 111 8.85 15.29 2.09
C ARG A 111 9.83 14.32 2.73
N ARG A 112 10.29 14.58 3.96
CA ARG A 112 11.23 13.70 4.67
C ARG A 112 10.57 12.45 5.24
N PHE A 113 9.35 12.55 5.76
CA PHE A 113 8.76 11.48 6.58
C PHE A 113 7.69 10.67 5.85
N LEU A 114 6.88 11.27 4.97
CA LEU A 114 5.77 10.56 4.34
C LEU A 114 6.23 9.43 3.39
N PRO A 115 7.20 9.63 2.48
CA PRO A 115 7.62 8.54 1.60
C PRO A 115 8.21 7.33 2.34
N PRO A 116 9.11 7.48 3.35
CA PRO A 116 9.59 6.36 4.14
C PRO A 116 8.50 5.65 4.95
N ILE A 117 7.47 6.38 5.41
CA ILE A 117 6.30 5.78 6.08
C ILE A 117 5.58 4.81 5.15
N VAL A 118 5.32 5.24 3.90
CA VAL A 118 4.63 4.43 2.88
C VAL A 118 5.42 3.17 2.55
N ARG A 119 6.75 3.29 2.41
CA ARG A 119 7.67 2.18 2.10
C ARG A 119 7.99 1.25 3.29
N ASN A 120 7.50 1.57 4.49
CA ASN A 120 7.82 0.86 5.73
C ASN A 120 9.33 0.85 6.06
N GLU A 121 10.05 1.91 5.67
CA GLU A 121 11.48 2.10 5.96
C GLU A 121 11.69 2.81 7.30
N GLU A 122 10.65 3.48 7.81
CA GLU A 122 10.67 4.18 9.09
C GLU A 122 9.48 3.74 9.93
N VAL A 123 9.74 2.94 10.97
CA VAL A 123 8.70 2.38 11.84
C VAL A 123 8.40 3.35 12.97
N TRP A 124 7.13 3.71 13.12
CA TRP A 124 6.67 4.66 14.13
C TRP A 124 6.05 3.95 15.34
N CYS A 125 6.17 4.58 16.50
CA CYS A 125 5.46 4.21 17.73
C CYS A 125 4.79 5.46 18.35
N GLN A 126 3.76 5.25 19.16
CA GLN A 126 3.10 6.32 19.92
C GLN A 126 3.45 6.15 21.40
N LEU A 127 4.04 7.17 22.00
CA LEU A 127 4.32 7.27 23.43
C LEU A 127 3.31 8.25 24.05
N PHE A 128 2.78 7.90 25.23
CA PHE A 128 1.80 8.68 25.98
C PHE A 128 2.40 9.25 27.26
#